data_AF-A0A5F4W802-F1
#
_entry.id   AF-A0A5F4W802-F1
#
_cell.length_a   1.000
_cell.length_b   1.000
_cell.length_c   1.000
_cell.angle_alpha   90.00
_cell.angle_beta   90.00
_cell.angle_gamma   90.00
#
_symmetry.space_group_name_H-M   'P 1'
#
loop_
_entity.id
_entity.type
_entity.pdbx_description
1 polymer ?
#
loop_
_entity_poly.entity_id
_entity_poly.type
_entity_poly.pdbx_seq_one_letter_code
_entity_poly.pdbx_strand_id
1 'polypeptide(L)'
;MKKALVLLLLAVAFGHALERGRDYEKDKVCKEFSDLGKGDFTSLSLVLYSRKFPSGTFEQITKLVEEVVSLTETCCAEGADPDCYDTRTSALSAKSCERNSPFPVHPGTAECCTKEGLERKLCMAALKHPPEEFPSYVEPTNDEICEAFRKDPKEFANHFMWEYSTNYGQAPLSLLVSYTKSYLSMVGSCCISANPTTCFLNERLQIKHLSLLTTMSNRVCSQYAAYGEKKSRLSNLIKLAQKVPTADLEDVLPVAEDITNVLSKCCESTSDDCMAKELPLHTVKICEHLSTKNSKFEDCCQEKTPMDVFVCIYFMPAAQTPELPDVELPTNKDVCDSGNTKALDKYTFELSRRTRLPEVFLSKVLDPTLKRLGECCDVEDSTACFNVKGPLLKKELASFIDKGQELCADYSENTFTEYKKKLAERLGAKLPDVTPKKLAELVDRRSDFASHCCSVNSPPLYCDSET
;
A
#
# COMPACT_ATOMS: atom_id res chain seq x y z
N MET A 1 -16.09 -38.19 -16.36
CA MET A 1 -14.83 -37.63 -15.81
C MET A 1 -14.89 -36.13 -15.50
N LYS A 2 -15.49 -35.26 -16.35
CA LYS A 2 -15.57 -33.80 -16.05
C LYS A 2 -16.43 -33.41 -14.84
N LYS A 3 -17.48 -34.17 -14.47
CA LYS A 3 -18.29 -33.89 -13.27
C LYS A 3 -17.58 -34.24 -11.94
N ALA A 4 -16.69 -35.23 -11.94
CA ALA A 4 -15.93 -35.64 -10.75
C ALA A 4 -14.80 -34.65 -10.43
N LEU A 5 -14.20 -34.01 -11.45
CA LEU A 5 -13.15 -33.02 -11.28
C LEU A 5 -13.68 -31.69 -10.71
N VAL A 6 -14.91 -31.30 -11.07
CA VAL A 6 -15.58 -30.11 -10.51
C VAL A 6 -15.96 -30.32 -9.04
N LEU A 7 -16.36 -31.53 -8.65
CA LEU A 7 -16.62 -31.88 -7.26
C LEU A 7 -15.33 -31.93 -6.41
N LEU A 8 -14.21 -32.37 -6.98
CA LEU A 8 -12.91 -32.33 -6.29
C LEU A 8 -12.36 -30.91 -6.12
N LEU A 9 -12.55 -30.03 -7.13
CA LEU A 9 -12.12 -28.63 -7.04
C LEU A 9 -12.96 -27.82 -6.04
N LEU A 10 -14.24 -28.15 -5.90
CA LEU A 10 -15.08 -27.63 -4.81
C LEU A 10 -14.57 -28.12 -3.44
N ALA A 11 -14.16 -29.38 -3.31
CA ALA A 11 -13.63 -29.90 -2.05
C ALA A 11 -12.28 -29.27 -1.62
N VAL A 12 -11.42 -28.89 -2.57
CA VAL A 12 -10.11 -28.27 -2.29
C VAL A 12 -10.25 -26.77 -1.95
N ALA A 13 -11.18 -26.06 -2.58
CA ALA A 13 -11.53 -24.68 -2.18
C ALA A 13 -12.21 -24.63 -0.80
N PHE A 14 -12.90 -25.71 -0.40
CA PHE A 14 -13.44 -25.87 0.95
C PHE A 14 -12.40 -26.36 1.97
N GLY A 15 -11.23 -26.85 1.57
CA GLY A 15 -10.23 -27.42 2.49
C GLY A 15 -9.68 -26.42 3.53
N HIS A 16 -9.69 -25.11 3.24
CA HIS A 16 -9.32 -24.07 4.22
C HIS A 16 -10.54 -23.49 4.97
N ALA A 17 -11.76 -23.79 4.52
CA ALA A 17 -13.00 -23.43 5.20
C ALA A 17 -13.60 -24.57 6.04
N LEU A 18 -12.97 -25.75 6.03
CA LEU A 18 -13.51 -26.98 6.63
C LEU A 18 -13.22 -27.18 8.13
N GLU A 19 -12.72 -26.21 8.90
CA GLU A 19 -12.48 -26.38 10.35
C GLU A 19 -12.60 -25.09 11.18
N ARG A 20 -13.68 -24.33 11.02
CA ARG A 20 -14.08 -23.35 12.04
C ARG A 20 -15.51 -23.63 12.44
N GLY A 21 -15.72 -23.96 13.72
CA GLY A 21 -17.05 -24.20 14.27
C GLY A 21 -17.97 -22.99 14.07
N ARG A 22 -19.29 -23.21 14.12
CA ARG A 22 -20.31 -22.15 13.93
C ARG A 22 -20.02 -20.91 14.79
N ASP A 23 -19.55 -21.13 16.01
CA ASP A 23 -19.37 -20.08 17.02
C ASP A 23 -17.93 -19.54 17.08
N TYR A 24 -17.06 -19.88 16.11
CA TYR A 24 -15.63 -19.50 16.11
C TYR A 24 -15.37 -17.99 16.33
N GLU A 25 -16.09 -17.12 15.61
CA GLU A 25 -15.90 -15.66 15.76
C GLU A 25 -16.42 -15.17 17.12
N LYS A 26 -17.53 -15.73 17.62
CA LYS A 26 -18.05 -15.42 18.96
C LYS A 26 -17.02 -15.81 20.02
N ASP A 27 -16.51 -17.04 19.97
CA ASP A 27 -15.54 -17.56 20.95
C ASP A 27 -14.25 -16.75 20.92
N LYS A 28 -13.76 -16.39 19.72
CA LYS A 28 -12.58 -15.54 19.55
C LYS A 28 -12.79 -14.17 20.19
N VAL A 29 -13.89 -13.49 19.87
CA VAL A 29 -14.19 -12.14 20.39
C VAL A 29 -14.45 -12.17 21.89
N CYS A 30 -15.18 -13.16 22.42
CA CYS A 30 -15.41 -13.29 23.85
C CYS A 30 -14.12 -13.58 24.62
N LYS A 31 -13.23 -14.41 24.07
CA LYS A 31 -11.91 -14.64 24.65
C LYS A 31 -11.09 -13.35 24.68
N GLU A 32 -11.00 -12.64 23.56
CA GLU A 32 -10.26 -11.37 23.47
C GLU A 32 -10.83 -10.29 24.41
N PHE A 33 -12.17 -10.19 24.52
CA PHE A 33 -12.83 -9.29 25.46
C PHE A 33 -12.52 -9.65 26.92
N SER A 34 -12.50 -10.94 27.26
CA SER A 34 -12.16 -11.43 28.60
C SER A 34 -10.68 -11.19 28.94
N ASP A 35 -9.78 -11.44 27.99
CA ASP A 35 -8.33 -11.35 28.19
C ASP A 35 -7.86 -9.89 28.31
N LEU A 36 -8.44 -8.97 27.52
CA LEU A 36 -8.08 -7.54 27.52
C LEU A 36 -8.88 -6.73 28.54
N GLY A 37 -10.11 -7.15 28.82
CA GLY A 37 -11.10 -6.32 29.52
C GLY A 37 -11.68 -5.21 28.63
N LYS A 38 -12.80 -4.62 29.09
CA LYS A 38 -13.61 -3.67 28.31
C LYS A 38 -12.82 -2.47 27.77
N GLY A 39 -11.91 -1.90 28.57
CA GLY A 39 -11.14 -0.72 28.21
C GLY A 39 -10.21 -0.96 27.03
N ASP A 40 -9.31 -1.93 27.16
CA ASP A 40 -8.34 -2.27 26.10
C ASP A 40 -9.03 -2.87 24.88
N PHE A 41 -10.12 -3.63 25.05
CA PHE A 41 -10.94 -4.10 23.92
C PHE A 41 -11.60 -2.94 23.16
N THR A 42 -12.02 -1.87 23.86
CA THR A 42 -12.55 -0.66 23.21
C THR A 42 -11.47 0.03 22.38
N SER A 43 -10.27 0.20 22.94
CA SER A 43 -9.12 0.79 22.23
C SER A 43 -8.71 -0.04 21.00
N LEU A 44 -8.64 -1.37 21.15
CA LEU A 44 -8.38 -2.29 20.04
C LEU A 44 -9.45 -2.15 18.95
N SER A 45 -10.73 -2.15 19.33
CA SER A 45 -11.84 -1.97 18.39
C SER A 45 -11.75 -0.65 17.66
N LEU A 46 -11.36 0.44 18.35
CA LEU A 46 -11.19 1.75 17.74
C LEU A 46 -10.11 1.73 16.66
N VAL A 47 -8.93 1.16 16.95
CA VAL A 47 -7.85 0.99 15.95
C VAL A 47 -8.31 0.11 14.79
N LEU A 48 -8.93 -1.03 15.08
CA LEU A 48 -9.39 -2.01 14.09
C LEU A 48 -10.40 -1.39 13.10
N TYR A 49 -11.43 -0.73 13.61
CA TYR A 49 -12.48 -0.16 12.76
C TYR A 49 -12.03 1.12 12.05
N SER A 50 -11.14 1.91 12.65
CA SER A 50 -10.51 3.07 11.97
C SER A 50 -9.66 2.63 10.78
N ARG A 51 -8.82 1.59 10.96
CA ARG A 51 -8.09 0.93 9.86
C ARG A 51 -9.05 0.38 8.80
N LYS A 52 -10.14 -0.24 9.23
CA LYS A 52 -11.11 -0.87 8.33
C LYS A 52 -11.83 0.17 7.47
N PHE A 53 -12.11 1.36 8.01
CA PHE A 53 -12.87 2.41 7.36
C PHE A 53 -12.05 3.72 7.31
N PRO A 54 -11.01 3.82 6.45
CA PRO A 54 -10.16 5.02 6.37
C PRO A 54 -10.92 6.32 6.08
N SER A 55 -12.07 6.26 5.38
CA SER A 55 -12.92 7.42 5.11
C SER A 55 -14.00 7.68 6.18
N GLY A 56 -14.03 6.92 7.27
CA GLY A 56 -15.01 7.06 8.34
C GLY A 56 -14.69 8.22 9.27
N THR A 57 -15.69 9.06 9.56
CA THR A 57 -15.55 10.16 10.53
C THR A 57 -15.33 9.64 11.95
N PHE A 58 -14.73 10.45 12.81
CA PHE A 58 -14.48 10.11 14.21
C PHE A 58 -15.78 9.68 14.93
N GLU A 59 -16.88 10.40 14.68
CA GLU A 59 -18.18 10.13 15.27
C GLU A 59 -18.74 8.79 14.80
N GLN A 60 -18.67 8.50 13.50
CA GLN A 60 -19.18 7.26 12.91
C GLN A 60 -18.44 6.04 13.46
N ILE A 61 -17.10 6.12 13.52
CA ILE A 61 -16.26 5.05 14.05
C ILE A 61 -16.55 4.84 15.53
N THR A 62 -16.60 5.91 16.32
CA THR A 62 -16.88 5.82 17.76
C THR A 62 -18.25 5.18 18.01
N LYS A 63 -19.28 5.58 17.25
CA LYS A 63 -20.63 4.97 17.35
C LYS A 63 -20.64 3.49 17.00
N LEU A 64 -19.88 3.08 15.98
CA LEU A 64 -19.74 1.67 15.63
C LEU A 64 -19.05 0.89 16.76
N VAL A 65 -17.96 1.42 17.31
CA VAL A 65 -17.20 0.80 18.41
C VAL A 65 -18.08 0.65 19.65
N GLU A 66 -18.84 1.68 20.03
CA GLU A 66 -19.77 1.63 21.16
C GLU A 66 -20.76 0.46 21.04
N GLU A 67 -21.35 0.26 19.85
CA GLU A 67 -22.31 -0.81 19.57
C GLU A 67 -21.64 -2.19 19.58
N VAL A 68 -20.42 -2.30 19.03
CA VAL A 68 -19.62 -3.54 19.04
C VAL A 68 -19.20 -3.93 20.46
N VAL A 69 -18.78 -2.97 21.28
CA VAL A 69 -18.42 -3.22 22.67
C VAL A 69 -19.65 -3.61 23.47
N SER A 70 -20.77 -2.92 23.27
CA SER A 70 -22.05 -3.21 23.95
C SER A 70 -22.58 -4.61 23.62
N LEU A 71 -22.59 -5.00 22.33
CA LEU A 71 -23.03 -6.34 21.94
C LEU A 71 -22.07 -7.42 22.47
N THR A 72 -20.77 -7.14 22.50
CA THR A 72 -19.77 -8.11 23.00
C THR A 72 -19.95 -8.34 24.50
N GLU A 73 -20.05 -7.27 25.29
CA GLU A 73 -20.30 -7.34 26.73
C GLU A 73 -21.58 -8.11 27.05
N THR A 74 -22.64 -7.90 26.27
CA THR A 74 -23.94 -8.58 26.48
C THR A 74 -23.88 -10.05 26.09
N CYS A 75 -23.33 -10.37 24.90
CA CYS A 75 -23.40 -11.72 24.34
C CYS A 75 -22.30 -12.67 24.84
N CYS A 76 -21.27 -12.15 25.50
CA CYS A 76 -20.23 -12.93 26.15
C CYS A 76 -20.45 -13.12 27.66
N ALA A 77 -21.54 -12.56 28.21
CA ALA A 77 -21.90 -12.76 29.62
C ALA A 77 -22.29 -14.22 29.90
N GLU A 78 -22.03 -14.69 31.13
CA GLU A 78 -22.45 -16.01 31.56
C GLU A 78 -23.98 -16.13 31.50
N GLY A 79 -24.48 -17.19 30.86
CA GLY A 79 -25.91 -17.42 30.66
C GLY A 79 -26.55 -16.57 29.54
N ALA A 80 -25.75 -15.86 28.73
CA ALA A 80 -26.26 -15.19 27.54
C ALA A 80 -26.87 -16.19 26.53
N ASP A 81 -27.86 -15.73 25.77
CA ASP A 81 -28.50 -16.52 24.73
C ASP A 81 -27.45 -17.06 23.72
N PRO A 82 -27.49 -18.36 23.37
CA PRO A 82 -26.54 -18.95 22.43
C PRO A 82 -26.44 -18.19 21.10
N ASP A 83 -27.57 -17.68 20.60
CA ASP A 83 -27.71 -16.99 19.31
C ASP A 83 -27.62 -15.46 19.45
N CYS A 84 -27.31 -14.94 20.65
CA CYS A 84 -27.17 -13.50 20.92
C CYS A 84 -26.22 -12.81 19.93
N TYR A 85 -25.03 -13.39 19.72
CA TYR A 85 -23.98 -12.79 18.90
C TYR A 85 -24.42 -12.69 17.44
N ASP A 86 -24.96 -13.77 16.86
CA ASP A 86 -25.45 -13.79 15.48
C ASP A 86 -26.61 -12.81 15.28
N THR A 87 -27.54 -12.74 16.23
CA THR A 87 -28.68 -11.83 16.18
C THR A 87 -28.23 -10.37 16.21
N ARG A 88 -27.35 -10.01 17.16
CA ARG A 88 -26.88 -8.63 17.34
C ARG A 88 -25.96 -8.17 16.22
N THR A 89 -25.08 -9.04 15.72
CA THR A 89 -24.22 -8.72 14.56
C THR A 89 -25.02 -8.57 13.27
N SER A 90 -26.07 -9.38 13.08
CA SER A 90 -27.01 -9.23 11.95
C SER A 90 -27.77 -7.90 12.03
N ALA A 91 -28.21 -7.50 13.23
CA ALA A 91 -28.84 -6.20 13.46
C ALA A 91 -27.87 -5.03 13.18
N LEU A 92 -26.61 -5.15 13.59
CA LEU A 92 -25.56 -4.16 13.31
C LEU A 92 -25.37 -3.99 11.78
N SER A 93 -25.26 -5.10 11.05
CA SER A 93 -25.15 -5.08 9.59
C SER A 93 -26.40 -4.53 8.91
N ALA A 94 -27.60 -4.80 9.43
CA ALA A 94 -28.84 -4.24 8.92
C ALA A 94 -28.90 -2.71 9.13
N LYS A 95 -28.45 -2.23 10.29
CA LYS A 95 -28.37 -0.81 10.61
C LYS A 95 -27.40 -0.07 9.69
N SER A 96 -26.29 -0.71 9.30
CA SER A 96 -25.39 -0.16 8.26
C SER A 96 -26.05 0.05 6.89
N CYS A 97 -27.19 -0.61 6.61
CA CYS A 97 -27.95 -0.44 5.37
C CYS A 97 -29.00 0.67 5.41
N GLU A 98 -29.20 1.31 6.55
CA GLU A 98 -30.16 2.41 6.69
C GLU A 98 -29.64 3.67 5.97
N ARG A 99 -30.55 4.44 5.35
CA ARG A 99 -30.21 5.64 4.56
C ARG A 99 -29.37 6.66 5.31
N ASN A 100 -29.61 6.81 6.62
CA ASN A 100 -28.89 7.72 7.51
C ASN A 100 -28.18 6.93 8.61
N SER A 101 -27.58 5.79 8.24
CA SER A 101 -26.81 4.97 9.16
C SER A 101 -25.77 5.82 9.92
N PRO A 102 -25.65 5.66 11.25
CA PRO A 102 -24.62 6.34 12.04
C PRO A 102 -23.24 5.68 11.87
N PHE A 103 -23.13 4.61 11.08
CA PHE A 103 -21.90 3.84 10.90
C PHE A 103 -21.17 4.21 9.61
N PRO A 104 -19.84 4.07 9.59
CA PRO A 104 -19.09 4.19 8.34
C PRO A 104 -19.41 3.00 7.43
N VAL A 105 -19.31 3.20 6.12
CA VAL A 105 -19.61 2.17 5.12
C VAL A 105 -18.53 2.13 4.03
N HIS A 106 -18.36 0.96 3.43
CA HIS A 106 -17.49 0.80 2.28
C HIS A 106 -18.18 1.30 1.00
N PRO A 107 -17.42 1.76 -0.02
CA PRO A 107 -17.95 1.86 -1.37
C PRO A 107 -18.57 0.50 -1.80
N GLY A 108 -19.76 0.54 -2.39
CA GLY A 108 -20.52 -0.67 -2.75
C GLY A 108 -21.44 -1.23 -1.65
N THR A 109 -21.43 -0.69 -0.42
CA THR A 109 -22.36 -1.13 0.65
C THR A 109 -23.82 -1.04 0.21
N ALA A 110 -24.23 0.01 -0.51
CA ALA A 110 -25.60 0.17 -0.99
C ALA A 110 -26.05 -1.00 -1.91
N GLU A 111 -25.15 -1.51 -2.76
CA GLU A 111 -25.41 -2.65 -3.64
C GLU A 111 -25.52 -3.95 -2.84
N CYS A 112 -24.66 -4.13 -1.82
CA CYS A 112 -24.79 -5.27 -0.92
C CYS A 112 -26.11 -5.23 -0.13
N CYS A 113 -26.60 -4.05 0.24
CA CYS A 113 -27.85 -3.90 0.98
C CYS A 113 -29.10 -4.32 0.18
N THR A 114 -29.03 -4.39 -1.16
CA THR A 114 -30.14 -4.91 -1.98
C THR A 114 -30.26 -6.43 -1.94
N LYS A 115 -29.22 -7.13 -1.47
CA LYS A 115 -29.21 -8.59 -1.27
C LYS A 115 -29.81 -8.95 0.08
N GLU A 116 -30.09 -10.23 0.34
CA GLU A 116 -30.67 -10.70 1.61
C GLU A 116 -29.85 -11.83 2.25
N GLY A 117 -30.07 -12.06 3.55
CA GLY A 117 -29.50 -13.19 4.29
C GLY A 117 -27.99 -13.38 4.13
N LEU A 118 -27.58 -14.60 3.79
CA LEU A 118 -26.17 -14.98 3.61
C LEU A 118 -25.49 -14.20 2.48
N GLU A 119 -26.22 -13.90 1.39
CA GLU A 119 -25.67 -13.19 0.24
C GLU A 119 -25.25 -11.76 0.61
N ARG A 120 -26.08 -11.07 1.41
CA ARG A 120 -25.73 -9.76 1.99
C ARG A 120 -24.49 -9.86 2.87
N LYS A 121 -24.43 -10.84 3.78
CA LYS A 121 -23.29 -11.04 4.70
C LYS A 121 -21.99 -11.26 3.94
N LEU A 122 -22.00 -12.12 2.93
CA LEU A 122 -20.83 -12.40 2.09
C LEU A 122 -20.43 -11.19 1.24
N CYS A 123 -21.40 -10.48 0.67
CA CYS A 123 -21.14 -9.25 -0.10
C CYS A 123 -20.45 -8.19 0.77
N MET A 124 -21.00 -7.89 1.95
CA MET A 124 -20.41 -6.91 2.88
C MET A 124 -19.02 -7.31 3.34
N ALA A 125 -18.79 -8.60 3.62
CA ALA A 125 -17.49 -9.12 4.05
C ALA A 125 -16.42 -9.04 2.94
N ALA A 126 -16.83 -9.02 1.67
CA ALA A 126 -15.93 -8.90 0.53
C ALA A 126 -15.52 -7.46 0.20
N LEU A 127 -16.26 -6.46 0.70
CA LEU A 127 -15.94 -5.05 0.46
C LEU A 127 -14.62 -4.67 1.16
N LYS A 128 -13.80 -3.89 0.47
CA LYS A 128 -12.52 -3.37 0.96
C LYS A 128 -12.44 -1.87 0.62
N HIS A 129 -11.79 -1.08 1.47
CA HIS A 129 -11.37 0.27 1.04
C HIS A 129 -10.11 0.20 0.19
N PRO A 130 -9.97 1.09 -0.80
CA PRO A 130 -8.67 1.35 -1.37
C PRO A 130 -7.71 1.87 -0.27
N PRO A 131 -6.41 1.59 -0.38
CA PRO A 131 -5.39 2.17 0.50
C PRO A 131 -5.43 3.71 0.46
N GLU A 132 -5.18 4.35 1.61
CA GLU A 132 -4.94 5.80 1.68
C GLU A 132 -3.54 6.10 1.14
N GLU A 133 -3.47 6.83 0.01
CA GLU A 133 -2.22 7.18 -0.66
C GLU A 133 -1.67 8.53 -0.17
N PHE A 134 -2.53 9.39 0.37
CA PHE A 134 -2.24 10.76 0.82
C PHE A 134 -2.59 10.93 2.31
N PRO A 135 -1.83 10.31 3.23
CA PRO A 135 -2.05 10.52 4.65
C PRO A 135 -1.88 12.00 4.99
N SER A 136 -2.89 12.56 5.67
CA SER A 136 -2.97 13.95 6.12
C SER A 136 -2.61 14.12 7.60
N TYR A 137 -2.38 13.05 8.35
CA TYR A 137 -1.96 13.12 9.74
C TYR A 137 -0.64 13.92 9.86
N VAL A 138 -0.69 15.00 10.62
CA VAL A 138 0.48 15.79 11.01
C VAL A 138 0.49 15.83 12.52
N GLU A 139 1.58 15.35 13.10
CA GLU A 139 1.73 15.40 14.54
C GLU A 139 1.80 16.86 15.02
N PRO A 140 0.94 17.29 15.97
CA PRO A 140 0.98 18.64 16.50
C PRO A 140 2.26 18.91 17.29
N THR A 141 2.50 20.17 17.62
CA THR A 141 3.62 20.54 18.50
C THR A 141 3.44 19.93 19.90
N ASN A 142 4.54 19.78 20.63
CA ASN A 142 4.49 19.25 22.00
C ASN A 142 3.55 20.07 22.92
N ASP A 143 3.45 21.38 22.70
CA ASP A 143 2.56 22.26 23.48
C ASP A 143 1.08 21.99 23.15
N GLU A 144 0.73 21.90 21.87
CA GLU A 144 -0.63 21.57 21.41
C GLU A 144 -1.06 20.17 21.88
N ILE A 145 -0.16 19.19 21.80
CA ILE A 145 -0.38 17.82 22.31
C ILE A 145 -0.72 17.88 23.80
N CYS A 146 0.10 18.57 24.61
CA CYS A 146 -0.10 18.60 26.05
C CYS A 146 -1.28 19.49 26.47
N GLU A 147 -1.63 20.53 25.71
CA GLU A 147 -2.84 21.31 25.93
C GLU A 147 -4.09 20.44 25.72
N ALA A 148 -4.19 19.76 24.57
CA ALA A 148 -5.29 18.88 24.25
C ALA A 148 -5.40 17.71 25.25
N PHE A 149 -4.28 17.08 25.58
CA PHE A 149 -4.23 15.97 26.55
C PHE A 149 -4.69 16.40 27.94
N ARG A 150 -4.31 17.59 28.42
CA ARG A 150 -4.75 18.08 29.75
C ARG A 150 -6.24 18.44 29.78
N LYS A 151 -6.80 18.89 28.65
CA LYS A 151 -8.22 19.25 28.54
C LYS A 151 -9.12 18.02 28.64
N ASP A 152 -8.81 16.98 27.87
CA ASP A 152 -9.52 15.70 27.93
C ASP A 152 -8.58 14.57 27.46
N PRO A 153 -7.95 13.83 28.40
CA PRO A 153 -7.04 12.73 28.06
C PRO A 153 -7.71 11.61 27.25
N LYS A 154 -9.00 11.34 27.51
CA LYS A 154 -9.73 10.24 26.88
C LYS A 154 -10.11 10.61 25.45
N GLU A 155 -10.61 11.83 25.24
CA GLU A 155 -10.91 12.34 23.91
C GLU A 155 -9.65 12.44 23.05
N PHE A 156 -8.56 12.97 23.61
CA PHE A 156 -7.26 13.00 22.93
C PHE A 156 -6.82 11.61 22.48
N ALA A 157 -6.86 10.62 23.39
CA ALA A 157 -6.44 9.26 23.08
C ALA A 157 -7.29 8.62 21.98
N ASN A 158 -8.62 8.79 22.06
CA ASN A 158 -9.55 8.26 21.06
C ASN A 158 -9.35 8.92 19.69
N HIS A 159 -9.25 10.24 19.65
CA HIS A 159 -9.06 10.98 18.41
C HIS A 159 -7.73 10.62 17.75
N PHE A 160 -6.63 10.53 18.52
CA PHE A 160 -5.34 10.11 17.99
C PHE A 160 -5.39 8.67 17.43
N MET A 161 -5.97 7.71 18.16
CA MET A 161 -6.10 6.33 17.66
C MET A 161 -6.92 6.27 16.37
N TRP A 162 -8.00 7.05 16.26
CA TRP A 162 -8.80 7.14 15.05
C TRP A 162 -8.01 7.76 13.88
N GLU A 163 -7.47 8.96 14.08
CA GLU A 163 -6.80 9.71 13.03
C GLU A 163 -5.55 8.98 12.52
N TYR A 164 -4.74 8.44 13.44
CA TYR A 164 -3.54 7.70 13.06
C TYR A 164 -3.89 6.41 12.31
N SER A 165 -4.90 5.66 12.76
CA SER A 165 -5.25 4.36 12.17
C SER A 165 -6.03 4.48 10.85
N THR A 166 -6.76 5.59 10.62
CA THR A 166 -7.36 5.89 9.31
C THR A 166 -6.28 6.26 8.29
N ASN A 167 -5.25 7.00 8.70
CA ASN A 167 -4.15 7.44 7.82
C ASN A 167 -3.12 6.33 7.52
N TYR A 168 -2.83 5.47 8.49
CA TYR A 168 -1.84 4.40 8.37
C TYR A 168 -2.46 3.00 8.40
N GLY A 169 -3.71 2.91 7.96
CA GLY A 169 -4.53 1.71 8.02
C GLY A 169 -4.04 0.52 7.20
N GLN A 170 -2.98 0.60 6.39
CA GLN A 170 -2.41 -0.58 5.75
C GLN A 170 -1.28 -1.23 6.55
N ALA A 171 -0.82 -0.59 7.64
CA ALA A 171 0.07 -1.27 8.58
C ALA A 171 -0.65 -2.44 9.25
N PRO A 172 0.05 -3.55 9.59
CA PRO A 172 -0.49 -4.62 10.41
C PRO A 172 -1.19 -4.10 11.69
N LEU A 173 -2.32 -4.69 12.05
CA LEU A 173 -3.13 -4.24 13.20
C LEU A 173 -2.31 -4.20 14.50
N SER A 174 -1.51 -5.23 14.74
CA SER A 174 -0.62 -5.34 15.91
C SER A 174 0.36 -4.17 16.01
N LEU A 175 0.92 -3.74 14.88
CA LEU A 175 1.85 -2.60 14.83
C LEU A 175 1.11 -1.29 15.13
N LEU A 176 -0.09 -1.09 14.59
CA LEU A 176 -0.91 0.09 14.90
C LEU A 176 -1.27 0.15 16.40
N VAL A 177 -1.69 -0.97 16.99
CA VAL A 177 -2.00 -1.04 18.42
C VAL A 177 -0.75 -0.78 19.26
N SER A 178 0.37 -1.42 18.91
CA SER A 178 1.64 -1.25 19.62
C SER A 178 2.13 0.19 19.57
N TYR A 179 2.15 0.80 18.37
CA TYR A 179 2.59 2.18 18.20
C TYR A 179 1.68 3.17 18.92
N THR A 180 0.36 3.06 18.76
CA THR A 180 -0.56 4.02 19.39
C THR A 180 -0.49 3.93 20.91
N LYS A 181 -0.36 2.72 21.47
CA LYS A 181 -0.12 2.52 22.91
C LYS A 181 1.19 3.17 23.38
N SER A 182 2.29 2.93 22.69
CA SER A 182 3.59 3.54 23.03
C SER A 182 3.57 5.06 22.92
N TYR A 183 2.91 5.59 21.89
CA TYR A 183 2.73 7.02 21.69
C TYR A 183 1.94 7.67 22.83
N LEU A 184 0.78 7.09 23.19
CA LEU A 184 -0.04 7.61 24.28
C LEU A 184 0.66 7.51 25.64
N SER A 185 1.48 6.48 25.84
CA SER A 185 2.35 6.37 27.03
C SER A 185 3.37 7.51 27.08
N MET A 186 4.02 7.84 25.96
CA MET A 186 4.95 8.97 25.86
C MET A 186 4.23 10.30 26.15
N VAL A 187 3.04 10.52 25.57
CA VAL A 187 2.27 11.74 25.84
C VAL A 187 1.92 11.85 27.32
N GLY A 188 1.42 10.75 27.91
CA GLY A 188 1.06 10.69 29.31
C GLY A 188 2.24 10.98 30.26
N SER A 189 3.44 10.47 29.96
CA SER A 189 4.64 10.69 30.78
C SER A 189 5.23 12.09 30.58
N CYS A 190 5.33 12.56 29.33
CA CYS A 190 6.02 13.81 29.02
C CYS A 190 5.19 15.06 29.31
N CYS A 191 3.86 15.00 29.18
CA CYS A 191 3.01 16.16 29.46
C CYS A 191 2.90 16.51 30.95
N ILE A 192 3.27 15.58 31.84
CA ILE A 192 3.35 15.80 33.30
C ILE A 192 4.79 15.94 33.80
N SER A 193 5.79 15.82 32.92
CA SER A 193 7.19 15.95 33.27
C SER A 193 7.54 17.39 33.65
N ALA A 194 8.48 17.56 34.60
CA ALA A 194 9.06 18.86 34.92
C ALA A 194 9.91 19.44 33.77
N ASN A 195 10.35 18.59 32.82
CA ASN A 195 11.06 19.00 31.63
C ASN A 195 10.47 18.29 30.39
N PRO A 196 9.33 18.78 29.85
CA PRO A 196 8.63 18.13 28.75
C PRO A 196 9.47 17.99 27.48
N THR A 197 10.25 19.01 27.11
CA THR A 197 11.07 19.00 25.89
C THR A 197 12.10 17.88 25.88
N THR A 198 12.87 17.72 26.97
CA THR A 198 13.85 16.64 27.09
C THR A 198 13.17 15.28 27.15
N CYS A 199 12.01 15.18 27.81
CA CYS A 199 11.23 13.95 27.86
C CYS A 199 10.80 13.50 26.45
N PHE A 200 10.15 14.39 25.69
CA PHE A 200 9.68 14.08 24.34
C PHE A 200 10.83 13.68 23.42
N LEU A 201 11.96 14.39 23.47
CA LEU A 201 13.12 14.03 22.66
C LEU A 201 13.57 12.59 22.95
N ASN A 202 13.72 12.23 24.22
CA ASN A 202 14.17 10.90 24.62
C ASN A 202 13.17 9.81 24.22
N GLU A 203 11.89 10.00 24.53
CA GLU A 203 10.84 9.02 24.20
C GLU A 203 10.67 8.85 22.69
N ARG A 204 10.69 9.93 21.90
CA ARG A 204 10.66 9.86 20.43
C ARG A 204 11.81 9.04 19.86
N LEU A 205 13.02 9.19 20.42
CA LEU A 205 14.18 8.38 20.01
C LEU A 205 13.99 6.90 20.36
N GLN A 206 13.39 6.58 21.51
CA GLN A 206 13.07 5.20 21.90
C GLN A 206 12.01 4.57 20.98
N ILE A 207 10.94 5.30 20.65
CA ILE A 207 9.86 4.77 19.80
C ILE A 207 10.10 4.97 18.30
N LYS A 208 11.23 5.56 17.89
CA LYS A 208 11.59 5.84 16.49
C LYS A 208 11.48 4.58 15.62
N HIS A 209 12.02 3.46 16.09
CA HIS A 209 11.98 2.20 15.35
C HIS A 209 10.54 1.76 15.06
N LEU A 210 9.66 1.79 16.06
CA LEU A 210 8.26 1.41 15.93
C LEU A 210 7.48 2.38 15.04
N SER A 211 7.79 3.68 15.13
CA SER A 211 7.23 4.72 14.25
C SER A 211 7.59 4.47 12.79
N LEU A 212 8.87 4.24 12.50
CA LEU A 212 9.34 3.94 11.15
C LEU A 212 8.76 2.63 10.64
N LEU A 213 8.78 1.58 11.47
CA LEU A 213 8.20 0.30 11.08
C LEU A 213 6.72 0.44 10.72
N THR A 214 5.93 1.16 11.51
CA THR A 214 4.48 1.35 11.26
C THR A 214 4.25 2.12 9.96
N THR A 215 4.88 3.28 9.80
CA THR A 215 4.71 4.14 8.62
C THR A 215 5.23 3.50 7.33
N MET A 216 6.39 2.84 7.38
CA MET A 216 6.96 2.14 6.24
C MET A 216 6.13 0.92 5.86
N SER A 217 5.68 0.11 6.84
CA SER A 217 4.79 -1.03 6.60
C SER A 217 3.50 -0.58 5.93
N ASN A 218 2.86 0.48 6.43
CA ASN A 218 1.69 1.06 5.79
C ASN A 218 1.98 1.40 4.32
N ARG A 219 3.07 2.14 4.06
CA ARG A 219 3.38 2.61 2.71
C ARG A 219 3.58 1.47 1.72
N VAL A 220 4.37 0.45 2.08
CA VAL A 220 4.65 -0.68 1.19
C VAL A 220 3.46 -1.62 1.04
N CYS A 221 2.66 -1.80 2.10
CA CYS A 221 1.42 -2.57 2.03
C CYS A 221 0.32 -1.84 1.25
N SER A 222 0.27 -0.50 1.27
CA SER A 222 -0.60 0.29 0.40
C SER A 222 -0.27 0.06 -1.07
N GLN A 223 1.02 0.13 -1.45
CA GLN A 223 1.45 -0.16 -2.82
C GLN A 223 1.17 -1.62 -3.22
N TYR A 224 1.41 -2.56 -2.31
CA TYR A 224 1.10 -3.97 -2.54
C TYR A 224 -0.41 -4.20 -2.74
N ALA A 225 -1.26 -3.59 -1.92
CA ALA A 225 -2.71 -3.68 -2.04
C ALA A 225 -3.23 -3.08 -3.34
N ALA A 226 -2.62 -1.98 -3.81
CA ALA A 226 -2.98 -1.33 -5.07
C ALA A 226 -2.61 -2.17 -6.31
N TYR A 227 -1.42 -2.80 -6.29
CA TYR A 227 -0.92 -3.56 -7.43
C TYR A 227 -1.31 -5.03 -7.44
N GLY A 228 -1.47 -5.64 -6.27
CA GLY A 228 -1.46 -7.09 -6.11
C GLY A 228 -0.08 -7.70 -6.35
N GLU A 229 0.06 -8.99 -6.06
CA GLU A 229 1.36 -9.68 -6.00
C GLU A 229 2.19 -9.58 -7.28
N LYS A 230 1.62 -9.93 -8.44
CA LYS A 230 2.34 -9.99 -9.71
C LYS A 230 2.87 -8.62 -10.15
N LYS A 231 2.02 -7.59 -10.10
CA LYS A 231 2.40 -6.22 -10.49
C LYS A 231 3.28 -5.58 -9.41
N SER A 232 3.15 -5.95 -8.14
CA SER A 232 4.09 -5.56 -7.08
C SER A 232 5.49 -6.10 -7.35
N ARG A 233 5.64 -7.37 -7.76
CA ARG A 233 6.94 -7.94 -8.13
C ARG A 233 7.59 -7.17 -9.28
N LEU A 234 6.80 -6.89 -10.33
CA LEU A 234 7.23 -6.11 -11.48
C LEU A 234 7.69 -4.71 -11.05
N SER A 235 6.87 -3.99 -10.28
CA SER A 235 7.19 -2.68 -9.70
C SER A 235 8.51 -2.69 -8.92
N ASN A 236 8.69 -3.66 -8.02
CA ASN A 236 9.91 -3.75 -7.21
C ASN A 236 11.15 -3.99 -8.07
N LEU A 237 11.06 -4.82 -9.11
CA LEU A 237 12.14 -5.03 -10.08
C LEU A 237 12.46 -3.75 -10.85
N ILE A 238 11.45 -3.03 -11.32
CA ILE A 238 11.62 -1.73 -12.01
C ILE A 238 12.34 -0.74 -11.10
N LYS A 239 11.87 -0.56 -9.85
CA LYS A 239 12.47 0.39 -8.89
C LYS A 239 13.93 0.05 -8.62
N LEU A 240 14.27 -1.23 -8.43
CA LEU A 240 15.66 -1.66 -8.20
C LEU A 240 16.52 -1.43 -9.44
N ALA A 241 16.05 -1.80 -10.63
CA ALA A 241 16.75 -1.55 -11.90
C ALA A 241 17.05 -0.05 -12.11
N GLN A 242 16.13 0.82 -11.69
CA GLN A 242 16.31 2.27 -11.76
C GLN A 242 17.27 2.82 -10.70
N LYS A 243 17.30 2.25 -9.50
CA LYS A 243 18.17 2.69 -8.39
C LYS A 243 19.62 2.22 -8.55
N VAL A 244 19.83 1.05 -9.16
CA VAL A 244 21.15 0.49 -9.43
C VAL A 244 21.24 -0.01 -10.89
N PRO A 245 21.21 0.92 -11.86
CA PRO A 245 21.21 0.55 -13.28
C PRO A 245 22.56 0.00 -13.76
N THR A 246 23.56 -0.13 -12.89
CA THR A 246 24.88 -0.73 -13.15
C THR A 246 24.96 -2.19 -12.71
N ALA A 247 24.03 -2.68 -11.89
CA ALA A 247 24.00 -4.07 -11.45
C ALA A 247 23.57 -5.03 -12.57
N ASP A 248 23.69 -6.33 -12.30
CA ASP A 248 23.15 -7.40 -13.14
C ASP A 248 21.74 -7.81 -12.66
N LEU A 249 20.98 -8.48 -13.53
CA LEU A 249 19.65 -8.99 -13.17
C LEU A 249 19.71 -9.91 -11.95
N GLU A 250 20.73 -10.77 -11.90
CA GLU A 250 20.97 -11.72 -10.82
C GLU A 250 21.24 -11.05 -9.46
N ASP A 251 21.64 -9.78 -9.45
CA ASP A 251 21.81 -9.02 -8.21
C ASP A 251 20.47 -8.50 -7.67
N VAL A 252 19.57 -8.04 -8.55
CA VAL A 252 18.34 -7.34 -8.16
C VAL A 252 17.09 -8.23 -8.12
N LEU A 253 17.02 -9.26 -8.97
CA LEU A 253 15.85 -10.13 -9.07
C LEU A 253 15.57 -10.88 -7.75
N PRO A 254 16.57 -11.49 -7.08
CA PRO A 254 16.34 -12.16 -5.80
C PRO A 254 15.86 -11.20 -4.71
N VAL A 255 16.23 -9.92 -4.78
CA VAL A 255 15.81 -8.86 -3.85
C VAL A 255 14.36 -8.43 -4.12
N ALA A 256 13.99 -8.27 -5.40
CA ALA A 256 12.62 -7.95 -5.81
C ALA A 256 11.62 -9.07 -5.42
N GLU A 257 12.04 -10.32 -5.58
CA GLU A 257 11.25 -11.48 -5.16
C GLU A 257 11.12 -11.56 -3.64
N ASP A 258 12.21 -11.31 -2.92
CA ASP A 258 12.24 -11.31 -1.46
C ASP A 258 11.21 -10.35 -0.88
N ILE A 259 11.26 -9.08 -1.28
CA ILE A 259 10.34 -8.09 -0.74
C ILE A 259 8.90 -8.41 -1.12
N THR A 260 8.66 -8.94 -2.32
CA THR A 260 7.30 -9.33 -2.73
C THR A 260 6.77 -10.47 -1.86
N ASN A 261 7.62 -11.45 -1.54
CA ASN A 261 7.26 -12.54 -0.63
C ASN A 261 6.98 -12.01 0.78
N VAL A 262 7.82 -11.11 1.30
CA VAL A 262 7.60 -10.45 2.61
C VAL A 262 6.26 -9.72 2.62
N LEU A 263 5.94 -8.94 1.58
CA LEU A 263 4.68 -8.20 1.50
C LEU A 263 3.47 -9.13 1.41
N SER A 264 3.53 -10.16 0.57
CA SER A 264 2.46 -11.16 0.45
C SER A 264 2.19 -11.90 1.78
N LYS A 265 3.25 -12.16 2.54
CA LYS A 265 3.20 -12.86 3.82
C LYS A 265 2.69 -11.95 4.94
N CYS A 266 3.17 -10.71 5.00
CA CYS A 266 3.01 -9.85 6.18
C CYS A 266 1.89 -8.81 6.07
N CYS A 267 1.53 -8.31 4.89
CA CYS A 267 0.55 -7.23 4.77
C CYS A 267 -0.88 -7.66 5.14
N GLU A 268 -1.23 -8.94 4.94
CA GLU A 268 -2.52 -9.52 5.34
C GLU A 268 -2.38 -10.49 6.53
N SER A 269 -1.22 -10.52 7.20
CA SER A 269 -0.98 -11.44 8.31
C SER A 269 -1.73 -11.02 9.57
N THR A 270 -2.21 -12.02 10.31
CA THR A 270 -2.67 -11.83 11.70
C THR A 270 -1.54 -12.02 12.71
N SER A 271 -0.29 -12.24 12.27
CA SER A 271 0.86 -12.40 13.14
C SER A 271 1.37 -11.04 13.61
N ASP A 272 1.58 -10.91 14.93
CA ASP A 272 1.87 -9.63 15.55
C ASP A 272 3.22 -9.02 15.16
N ASP A 273 4.19 -9.85 14.77
CA ASP A 273 5.57 -9.42 14.53
C ASP A 273 6.13 -9.81 13.16
N CYS A 274 5.27 -10.21 12.20
CA CYS A 274 5.70 -10.62 10.86
C CYS A 274 6.60 -9.58 10.20
N MET A 275 6.10 -8.34 10.06
CA MET A 275 6.86 -7.28 9.39
C MET A 275 8.09 -6.85 10.20
N ALA A 276 8.00 -6.90 11.53
CA ALA A 276 9.10 -6.59 12.44
C ALA A 276 10.27 -7.58 12.32
N LYS A 277 9.99 -8.84 11.93
CA LYS A 277 11.00 -9.88 11.71
C LYS A 277 11.52 -9.90 10.27
N GLU A 278 10.61 -9.83 9.30
CA GLU A 278 10.95 -10.05 7.89
C GLU A 278 11.66 -8.84 7.26
N LEU A 279 11.27 -7.59 7.58
CA LEU A 279 11.93 -6.41 7.01
C LEU A 279 13.41 -6.30 7.38
N PRO A 280 13.84 -6.54 8.64
CA PRO A 280 15.26 -6.55 8.95
C PRO A 280 16.05 -7.60 8.16
N LEU A 281 15.50 -8.81 7.99
CA LEU A 281 16.15 -9.85 7.17
C LEU A 281 16.26 -9.41 5.70
N HIS A 282 15.21 -8.78 5.17
CA HIS A 282 15.22 -8.21 3.83
C HIS A 282 16.33 -7.16 3.67
N THR A 283 16.55 -6.29 4.65
CA THR A 283 17.60 -5.25 4.57
C THR A 283 19.00 -5.83 4.52
N VAL A 284 19.25 -6.93 5.24
CA VAL A 284 20.52 -7.68 5.15
C VAL A 284 20.71 -8.19 3.74
N LYS A 285 19.69 -8.84 3.15
CA LYS A 285 19.74 -9.35 1.79
C LYS A 285 19.99 -8.26 0.75
N ILE A 286 19.33 -7.11 0.88
CA ILE A 286 19.58 -5.96 0.00
C ILE A 286 21.07 -5.57 0.05
N CYS A 287 21.63 -5.41 1.25
CA CYS A 287 23.01 -4.96 1.41
C CYS A 287 24.04 -6.00 0.97
N GLU A 288 23.79 -7.28 1.17
CA GLU A 288 24.63 -8.37 0.65
C GLU A 288 24.74 -8.32 -0.89
N HIS A 289 23.62 -8.06 -1.57
CA HIS A 289 23.58 -8.02 -3.03
C HIS A 289 24.06 -6.68 -3.62
N LEU A 290 23.73 -5.55 -2.98
CA LEU A 290 23.77 -4.23 -3.63
C LEU A 290 24.76 -3.21 -3.02
N SER A 291 25.28 -3.44 -1.81
CA SER A 291 26.15 -2.45 -1.12
C SER A 291 27.39 -2.04 -1.91
N THR A 292 27.94 -2.93 -2.74
CA THR A 292 29.15 -2.69 -3.55
C THR A 292 28.86 -2.24 -4.98
N LYS A 293 27.58 -2.10 -5.35
CA LYS A 293 27.17 -1.85 -6.74
C LYS A 293 27.14 -0.38 -7.12
N ASN A 294 26.91 0.51 -6.15
CA ASN A 294 27.09 1.95 -6.29
C ASN A 294 27.21 2.64 -4.92
N SER A 295 27.66 3.90 -4.91
CA SER A 295 27.89 4.65 -3.67
C SER A 295 26.62 4.89 -2.86
N LYS A 296 25.44 5.04 -3.49
CA LYS A 296 24.20 5.29 -2.75
C LYS A 296 23.75 4.08 -1.93
N PHE A 297 23.91 2.87 -2.48
CA PHE A 297 23.66 1.64 -1.71
C PHE A 297 24.73 1.40 -0.66
N GLU A 298 26.00 1.74 -0.95
CA GLU A 298 27.07 1.73 0.05
C GLU A 298 26.72 2.62 1.25
N ASP A 299 26.36 3.88 0.99
CA ASP A 299 25.97 4.86 2.01
C ASP A 299 24.75 4.38 2.82
N CYS A 300 23.68 3.95 2.15
CA CYS A 300 22.48 3.46 2.84
C CYS A 300 22.75 2.21 3.70
N CYS A 301 23.65 1.33 3.28
CA CYS A 301 24.01 0.12 4.04
C CYS A 301 24.93 0.40 5.23
N GLN A 302 25.43 1.64 5.39
CA GLN A 302 26.16 2.10 6.58
C GLN A 302 25.23 2.66 7.66
N GLU A 303 23.92 2.78 7.39
CA GLU A 303 22.94 3.21 8.39
C GLU A 303 22.91 2.28 9.60
N LYS A 304 22.63 2.86 10.77
CA LYS A 304 22.83 2.16 12.06
C LYS A 304 21.80 1.08 12.35
N THR A 305 20.59 1.20 11.79
CA THR A 305 19.49 0.28 12.08
C THR A 305 18.89 -0.26 10.78
N PRO A 306 18.35 -1.50 10.78
CA PRO A 306 17.68 -2.05 9.60
C PRO A 306 16.58 -1.13 9.05
N MET A 307 15.83 -0.47 9.92
CA MET A 307 14.80 0.48 9.48
C MET A 307 15.37 1.74 8.84
N ASP A 308 16.49 2.26 9.34
CA ASP A 308 17.17 3.40 8.70
C ASP A 308 17.73 3.01 7.32
N VAL A 309 18.31 1.80 7.19
CA VAL A 309 18.72 1.22 5.89
C VAL A 309 17.52 1.15 4.93
N PHE A 310 16.41 0.56 5.37
CA PHE A 310 15.21 0.40 4.55
C PHE A 310 14.65 1.75 4.09
N VAL A 311 14.55 2.74 5.00
CA VAL A 311 14.08 4.09 4.70
C VAL A 311 14.99 4.78 3.69
N CYS A 312 16.31 4.72 3.88
CA CYS A 312 17.30 5.29 2.96
C CYS A 312 17.13 4.70 1.55
N ILE A 313 17.05 3.37 1.44
CA ILE A 313 16.91 2.67 0.16
C ILE A 313 15.54 2.95 -0.45
N TYR A 314 14.46 2.99 0.33
CA TYR A 314 13.11 3.27 -0.16
C TYR A 314 13.03 4.66 -0.80
N PHE A 315 13.54 5.70 -0.13
CA PHE A 315 13.52 7.08 -0.61
C PHE A 315 14.62 7.42 -1.62
N MET A 316 15.56 6.51 -1.87
CA MET A 316 16.55 6.68 -2.93
C MET A 316 15.85 6.97 -4.27
N PRO A 317 16.15 8.09 -4.95
CA PRO A 317 15.61 8.36 -6.27
C PRO A 317 16.23 7.44 -7.32
N ALA A 318 15.59 7.34 -8.49
CA ALA A 318 16.20 6.70 -9.65
C ALA A 318 17.59 7.32 -9.92
N ALA A 319 18.57 6.48 -10.25
CA ALA A 319 19.89 6.92 -10.66
C ALA A 319 19.85 7.50 -12.07
N GLN A 320 20.95 8.13 -12.49
CA GLN A 320 21.11 8.52 -13.89
C GLN A 320 21.16 7.26 -14.75
N THR A 321 20.32 7.23 -15.79
CA THR A 321 20.22 6.11 -16.71
C THR A 321 21.47 6.02 -17.59
N PRO A 322 22.19 4.88 -17.63
CA PRO A 322 23.29 4.69 -18.56
C PRO A 322 22.80 4.68 -20.01
N GLU A 323 23.64 5.19 -20.91
CA GLU A 323 23.42 5.05 -22.36
C GLU A 323 23.72 3.61 -22.78
N LEU A 324 22.65 2.85 -23.02
CA LEU A 324 22.70 1.46 -23.50
C LEU A 324 21.93 1.37 -24.82
N PRO A 325 22.21 0.36 -25.67
CA PRO A 325 21.42 0.12 -26.89
C PRO A 325 19.93 -0.05 -26.60
N ASP A 326 19.07 0.03 -27.60
CA ASP A 326 17.65 -0.29 -27.41
C ASP A 326 17.45 -1.77 -27.05
N VAL A 327 16.38 -2.05 -26.29
CA VAL A 327 15.97 -3.42 -25.96
C VAL A 327 14.79 -3.84 -26.83
N GLU A 328 14.94 -4.96 -27.54
CA GLU A 328 13.85 -5.53 -28.34
C GLU A 328 12.85 -6.28 -27.45
N LEU A 329 11.59 -6.32 -27.91
CA LEU A 329 10.57 -7.13 -27.24
C LEU A 329 10.96 -8.62 -27.23
N PRO A 330 10.58 -9.38 -26.19
CA PRO A 330 10.84 -10.81 -26.10
C PRO A 330 10.27 -11.59 -27.30
N THR A 331 10.98 -12.62 -27.75
CA THR A 331 10.56 -13.44 -28.89
C THR A 331 9.49 -14.47 -28.50
N ASN A 332 8.89 -15.16 -29.48
CA ASN A 332 7.91 -16.21 -29.19
C ASN A 332 8.47 -17.33 -28.30
N LYS A 333 9.73 -17.72 -28.49
CA LYS A 333 10.41 -18.71 -27.64
C LYS A 333 10.59 -18.20 -26.20
N ASP A 334 10.90 -16.92 -26.06
CA ASP A 334 11.11 -16.31 -24.74
C ASP A 334 9.82 -16.24 -23.92
N VAL A 335 8.67 -16.05 -24.57
CA VAL A 335 7.38 -15.80 -23.91
C VAL A 335 6.57 -17.09 -23.69
N CYS A 336 6.56 -18.00 -24.66
CA CYS A 336 5.65 -19.15 -24.65
C CYS A 336 6.20 -20.40 -23.94
N ASP A 337 7.51 -20.43 -23.65
CA ASP A 337 8.10 -21.52 -22.88
C ASP A 337 7.73 -21.35 -21.39
N SER A 338 6.83 -22.21 -20.89
CA SER A 338 6.19 -22.13 -19.56
C SER A 338 7.15 -22.17 -18.35
N GLY A 339 8.46 -22.31 -18.57
CA GLY A 339 9.52 -22.27 -17.56
C GLY A 339 10.41 -21.03 -17.62
N ASN A 340 10.14 -20.06 -18.51
CA ASN A 340 11.06 -18.95 -18.80
C ASN A 340 10.55 -17.56 -18.35
N THR A 341 10.03 -17.44 -17.11
CA THR A 341 9.75 -16.11 -16.52
C THR A 341 11.00 -15.22 -16.50
N LYS A 342 12.19 -15.83 -16.51
CA LYS A 342 13.49 -15.16 -16.56
C LYS A 342 13.65 -14.25 -17.79
N ALA A 343 13.09 -14.60 -18.96
CA ALA A 343 13.20 -13.74 -20.13
C ALA A 343 12.35 -12.47 -20.02
N LEU A 344 11.15 -12.57 -19.42
CA LEU A 344 10.29 -11.42 -19.15
C LEU A 344 10.89 -10.51 -18.06
N ASP A 345 11.48 -11.11 -17.03
CA ASP A 345 12.19 -10.39 -15.97
C ASP A 345 13.41 -9.65 -16.55
N LYS A 346 14.17 -10.32 -17.41
CA LYS A 346 15.30 -9.71 -18.12
C LYS A 346 14.85 -8.54 -18.98
N TYR A 347 13.79 -8.69 -19.77
CA TYR A 347 13.27 -7.59 -20.57
C TYR A 347 12.84 -6.40 -19.70
N THR A 348 12.10 -6.66 -18.62
CA THR A 348 11.67 -5.64 -17.66
C THR A 348 12.87 -4.90 -17.08
N PHE A 349 13.85 -5.64 -16.59
CA PHE A 349 15.07 -5.08 -16.01
C PHE A 349 15.85 -4.24 -17.01
N GLU A 350 16.09 -4.77 -18.21
CA GLU A 350 16.86 -4.09 -19.25
C GLU A 350 16.17 -2.82 -19.73
N LEU A 351 14.85 -2.84 -19.94
CA LEU A 351 14.10 -1.63 -20.28
C LEU A 351 14.18 -0.61 -19.14
N SER A 352 13.93 -1.03 -17.91
CA SER A 352 13.82 -0.13 -16.75
C SER A 352 15.13 0.58 -16.42
N ARG A 353 16.28 -0.10 -16.54
CA ARG A 353 17.59 0.50 -16.25
C ARG A 353 18.03 1.54 -17.29
N ARG A 354 17.45 1.54 -18.50
CA ARG A 354 17.82 2.46 -19.59
C ARG A 354 16.73 3.46 -19.97
N THR A 355 15.48 3.24 -19.54
CA THR A 355 14.38 4.16 -19.82
C THR A 355 14.20 5.15 -18.68
N ARG A 356 14.44 6.43 -18.98
CA ARG A 356 14.21 7.53 -18.06
C ARG A 356 12.72 7.86 -17.92
N LEU A 357 12.00 7.05 -17.16
CA LEU A 357 10.56 7.19 -16.94
C LEU A 357 10.18 6.70 -15.53
N PRO A 358 9.27 7.35 -14.78
CA PRO A 358 8.90 6.89 -13.45
C PRO A 358 8.29 5.49 -13.46
N GLU A 359 8.49 4.74 -12.37
CA GLU A 359 8.02 3.36 -12.25
C GLU A 359 6.51 3.21 -12.48
N VAL A 360 5.68 4.13 -11.98
CA VAL A 360 4.21 4.08 -12.18
C VAL A 360 3.81 4.03 -13.66
N PHE A 361 4.55 4.68 -14.55
CA PHE A 361 4.31 4.61 -15.99
C PHE A 361 4.78 3.29 -16.59
N LEU A 362 5.99 2.84 -16.21
CA LEU A 362 6.54 1.57 -16.70
C LEU A 362 5.65 0.40 -16.28
N SER A 363 5.24 0.34 -15.01
CA SER A 363 4.31 -0.67 -14.50
C SER A 363 2.94 -0.61 -15.16
N LYS A 364 2.44 0.59 -15.53
CA LYS A 364 1.17 0.75 -16.26
C LYS A 364 1.23 0.17 -17.67
N VAL A 365 2.33 0.37 -18.40
CA VAL A 365 2.44 -0.07 -19.81
C VAL A 365 2.99 -1.48 -19.98
N LEU A 366 3.91 -1.92 -19.12
CA LEU A 366 4.59 -3.21 -19.27
C LEU A 366 3.66 -4.39 -19.03
N ASP A 367 2.85 -4.37 -17.96
CA ASP A 367 1.97 -5.50 -17.64
C ASP A 367 0.96 -5.81 -18.77
N PRO A 368 0.21 -4.82 -19.31
CA PRO A 368 -0.65 -5.05 -20.47
C PRO A 368 0.11 -5.45 -21.74
N THR A 369 1.30 -4.89 -21.97
CA THR A 369 2.11 -5.19 -23.16
C THR A 369 2.57 -6.65 -23.16
N LEU A 370 3.14 -7.11 -22.04
CA LEU A 370 3.60 -8.48 -21.88
C LEU A 370 2.45 -9.48 -21.88
N LYS A 371 1.30 -9.13 -21.29
CA LYS A 371 0.08 -9.94 -21.36
C LYS A 371 -0.44 -10.10 -22.79
N ARG A 372 -0.54 -9.00 -23.56
CA ARG A 372 -1.00 -9.02 -24.96
C ARG A 372 -0.05 -9.79 -25.89
N LEU A 373 1.25 -9.80 -25.54
CA LEU A 373 2.26 -10.60 -26.22
C LEU A 373 2.08 -12.09 -25.89
N GLY A 374 1.81 -12.43 -24.63
CA GLY A 374 1.52 -13.79 -24.18
C GLY A 374 0.25 -14.41 -24.80
N GLU A 375 -0.75 -13.61 -25.17
CA GLU A 375 -1.93 -14.09 -25.90
C GLU A 375 -1.59 -14.77 -27.25
N CYS A 376 -0.41 -14.53 -27.81
CA CYS A 376 0.06 -15.23 -29.02
C CYS A 376 0.56 -16.65 -28.75
N CYS A 377 0.64 -17.11 -27.50
CA CYS A 377 1.08 -18.47 -27.18
C CYS A 377 -0.05 -19.50 -27.34
N ASP A 378 -1.31 -19.06 -27.24
CA ASP A 378 -2.49 -19.94 -27.25
C ASP A 378 -3.15 -20.05 -28.64
N VAL A 379 -2.58 -19.42 -29.67
CA VAL A 379 -3.12 -19.44 -31.04
C VAL A 379 -2.43 -20.49 -31.92
N GLU A 380 -3.12 -20.94 -32.96
CA GLU A 380 -2.67 -22.02 -33.85
C GLU A 380 -1.32 -21.71 -34.53
N ASP A 381 -1.13 -20.47 -35.02
CA ASP A 381 0.15 -19.99 -35.53
C ASP A 381 0.71 -18.87 -34.64
N SER A 382 1.41 -19.29 -33.58
CA SER A 382 2.07 -18.37 -32.65
C SER A 382 3.06 -17.46 -33.37
N THR A 383 3.87 -17.99 -34.30
CA THR A 383 4.91 -17.20 -34.99
C THR A 383 4.29 -16.09 -35.84
N ALA A 384 3.23 -16.39 -36.60
CA ALA A 384 2.50 -15.38 -37.34
C ALA A 384 1.88 -14.32 -36.43
N CYS A 385 1.32 -14.73 -35.28
CA CYS A 385 0.76 -13.80 -34.30
C CYS A 385 1.83 -12.82 -33.77
N PHE A 386 3.01 -13.31 -33.38
CA PHE A 386 4.13 -12.47 -32.92
C PHE A 386 4.64 -11.53 -34.02
N ASN A 387 4.73 -11.99 -35.27
CA ASN A 387 5.15 -11.15 -36.40
C ASN A 387 4.18 -9.99 -36.69
N VAL A 388 2.90 -10.15 -36.37
CA VAL A 388 1.88 -9.10 -36.51
C VAL A 388 1.81 -8.21 -35.25
N LYS A 389 1.64 -8.81 -34.06
CA LYS A 389 1.47 -8.07 -32.80
C LYS A 389 2.76 -7.40 -32.32
N GLY A 390 3.92 -8.02 -32.51
CA GLY A 390 5.21 -7.54 -32.00
C GLY A 390 5.54 -6.11 -32.44
N PRO A 391 5.54 -5.80 -33.76
CA PRO A 391 5.79 -4.44 -34.24
C PRO A 391 4.76 -3.42 -33.78
N LEU A 392 3.47 -3.81 -33.66
CA LEU A 392 2.41 -2.95 -33.16
C LEU A 392 2.63 -2.58 -31.69
N LEU A 393 2.87 -3.58 -30.84
CA LEU A 393 3.16 -3.39 -29.41
C LEU A 393 4.44 -2.58 -29.20
N LYS A 394 5.49 -2.81 -30.01
CA LYS A 394 6.73 -2.02 -29.95
C LYS A 394 6.45 -0.53 -30.21
N LYS A 395 5.62 -0.22 -31.21
CA LYS A 395 5.25 1.15 -31.55
C LYS A 395 4.38 1.80 -30.47
N GLU A 396 3.40 1.07 -29.93
CA GLU A 396 2.56 1.54 -28.83
C GLU A 396 3.38 1.83 -27.58
N LEU A 397 4.31 0.93 -27.22
CA LEU A 397 5.21 1.10 -26.08
C LEU A 397 6.13 2.32 -26.26
N ALA A 398 6.78 2.46 -27.41
CA ALA A 398 7.63 3.62 -27.70
C ALA A 398 6.83 4.93 -27.60
N SER A 399 5.63 4.98 -28.21
CA SER A 399 4.78 6.16 -28.13
C SER A 399 4.33 6.49 -26.70
N PHE A 400 4.09 5.47 -25.86
CA PHE A 400 3.73 5.68 -24.46
C PHE A 400 4.92 6.24 -23.66
N ILE A 401 6.12 5.68 -23.86
CA ILE A 401 7.36 6.14 -23.23
C ILE A 401 7.64 7.60 -23.61
N ASP A 402 7.57 7.95 -24.90
CA ASP A 402 7.83 9.32 -25.38
C ASP A 402 6.88 10.34 -24.74
N LYS A 403 5.58 10.00 -24.65
CA LYS A 403 4.58 10.85 -23.99
C LYS A 403 4.85 10.98 -22.49
N GLY A 404 5.18 9.88 -21.82
CA GLY A 404 5.52 9.90 -20.39
C GLY A 404 6.76 10.75 -20.11
N GLN A 405 7.78 10.65 -20.97
CA GLN A 405 8.98 11.48 -20.90
C GLN A 405 8.64 12.95 -21.12
N GLU A 406 7.77 13.29 -22.07
CA GLU A 406 7.30 14.66 -22.27
C GLU A 406 6.54 15.20 -21.05
N LEU A 407 5.68 14.38 -20.43
CA LEU A 407 4.93 14.76 -19.24
C LEU A 407 5.85 15.06 -18.05
N CYS A 408 6.90 14.26 -17.88
CA CYS A 408 7.85 14.36 -16.76
C CYS A 408 9.13 15.13 -17.08
N ALA A 409 9.27 15.69 -18.29
CA ALA A 409 10.51 16.33 -18.73
C ALA A 409 10.85 17.52 -17.81
N ASP A 410 12.15 17.65 -17.50
CA ASP A 410 12.76 18.63 -16.59
C ASP A 410 12.41 18.46 -15.09
N TYR A 411 11.46 17.61 -14.71
CA TYR A 411 11.04 17.52 -13.30
C TYR A 411 12.14 17.00 -12.38
N SER A 412 12.85 15.93 -12.78
CA SER A 412 13.83 15.28 -11.90
C SER A 412 15.20 15.96 -11.82
N GLU A 413 15.48 16.96 -12.66
CA GLU A 413 16.81 17.60 -12.80
C GLU A 413 16.85 19.00 -12.18
N ASN A 414 15.70 19.53 -11.77
CA ASN A 414 15.57 20.93 -11.37
C ASN A 414 14.85 21.02 -10.02
N THR A 415 15.08 22.13 -9.32
CA THR A 415 14.19 22.52 -8.22
C THR A 415 12.78 22.78 -8.76
N PHE A 416 11.76 22.64 -7.92
CA PHE A 416 10.37 22.79 -8.37
C PHE A 416 10.09 24.17 -9.01
N THR A 417 10.67 25.24 -8.47
CA THR A 417 10.53 26.60 -9.01
C THR A 417 11.20 26.75 -10.37
N GLU A 418 12.38 26.17 -10.56
CA GLU A 418 13.09 26.20 -11.83
C GLU A 418 12.42 25.31 -12.89
N TYR A 419 11.91 24.15 -12.47
CA TYR A 419 11.07 23.29 -13.30
C TYR A 419 9.83 24.04 -13.84
N LYS A 420 9.11 24.78 -12.98
CA LYS A 420 7.93 25.56 -13.42
C LYS A 420 8.28 26.63 -14.46
N LYS A 421 9.45 27.27 -14.35
CA LYS A 421 9.91 28.24 -15.37
C LYS A 421 10.19 27.56 -16.71
N LYS A 422 10.99 26.49 -16.72
CA LYS A 422 11.28 25.72 -17.94
C LYS A 422 10.01 25.12 -18.57
N LEU A 423 9.06 24.71 -17.74
CA LEU A 423 7.75 24.27 -18.20
C LEU A 423 6.96 25.40 -18.89
N ALA A 424 6.94 26.61 -18.32
CA ALA A 424 6.30 27.76 -18.92
C ALA A 424 6.91 28.12 -20.29
N GLU A 425 8.24 28.09 -20.40
CA GLU A 425 8.97 28.33 -21.66
C GLU A 425 8.59 27.30 -22.73
N ARG A 426 8.59 26.00 -22.39
CA ARG A 426 8.22 24.91 -23.32
C ARG A 426 6.76 25.00 -23.76
N LEU A 427 5.84 25.26 -22.84
CA LEU A 427 4.42 25.41 -23.15
C LEU A 427 4.16 26.66 -24.01
N GLY A 428 4.82 27.77 -23.71
CA GLY A 428 4.75 28.99 -24.51
C GLY A 428 5.29 28.80 -25.92
N ALA A 429 6.40 28.06 -26.08
CA ALA A 429 6.94 27.72 -27.40
C ALA A 429 6.00 26.79 -28.21
N LYS A 430 5.30 25.85 -27.55
CA LYS A 430 4.33 24.96 -28.19
C LYS A 430 3.00 25.64 -28.53
N LEU A 431 2.63 26.69 -27.79
CA LEU A 431 1.34 27.38 -27.91
C LEU A 431 1.59 28.90 -28.04
N PRO A 432 2.10 29.39 -29.17
CA PRO A 432 2.51 30.80 -29.31
C PRO A 432 1.36 31.81 -29.11
N ASP A 433 0.11 31.40 -29.37
CA ASP A 433 -1.08 32.24 -29.24
C ASP A 433 -1.76 32.13 -27.86
N VAL A 434 -1.17 31.40 -26.91
CA VAL A 434 -1.76 31.21 -25.58
C VAL A 434 -1.73 32.52 -24.78
N THR A 435 -2.84 32.83 -24.10
CA THR A 435 -2.87 33.98 -23.20
C THR A 435 -2.01 33.72 -21.96
N PRO A 436 -1.42 34.75 -21.32
CA PRO A 436 -0.63 34.58 -20.10
C PRO A 436 -1.39 33.86 -18.98
N LYS A 437 -2.69 34.16 -18.83
CA LYS A 437 -3.56 33.48 -17.86
C LYS A 437 -3.68 31.99 -18.18
N LYS A 438 -3.94 31.65 -19.44
CA LYS A 438 -4.11 30.25 -19.83
C LYS A 438 -2.80 29.45 -19.72
N LEU A 439 -1.67 30.09 -20.03
CA LEU A 439 -0.35 29.49 -19.83
C LEU A 439 -0.10 29.17 -18.35
N ALA A 440 -0.41 30.11 -17.45
CA ALA A 440 -0.28 29.89 -16.00
C ALA A 440 -1.13 28.70 -15.52
N GLU A 441 -2.40 28.60 -15.94
CA GLU A 441 -3.27 27.46 -15.63
C GLU A 441 -2.68 26.12 -16.12
N LEU A 442 -2.11 26.09 -17.33
CA LEU A 442 -1.48 24.90 -17.88
C LEU A 442 -0.20 24.51 -17.14
N VAL A 443 0.61 25.51 -16.76
CA VAL A 443 1.82 25.30 -15.95
C VAL A 443 1.44 24.72 -14.60
N ASP A 444 0.44 25.29 -13.93
CA ASP A 444 -0.02 24.81 -12.63
C ASP A 444 -0.52 23.35 -12.73
N ARG A 445 -1.44 23.06 -13.66
CA ARG A 445 -1.96 21.69 -13.86
C ARG A 445 -0.87 20.69 -14.19
N ARG A 446 0.06 21.03 -15.10
CA ARG A 446 1.14 20.11 -15.49
C ARG A 446 2.18 19.94 -14.37
N SER A 447 2.44 21.00 -13.60
CA SER A 447 3.36 20.93 -12.47
C SER A 447 2.80 20.12 -11.31
N ASP A 448 1.49 20.22 -11.07
CA ASP A 448 0.77 19.42 -10.08
C ASP A 448 0.77 17.94 -10.45
N PHE A 449 0.49 17.61 -11.72
CA PHE A 449 0.66 16.25 -12.23
C PHE A 449 2.08 15.72 -11.97
N ALA A 450 3.10 16.50 -12.32
CA ALA A 450 4.49 16.06 -12.18
C ALA A 450 4.91 15.86 -10.71
N SER A 451 4.43 16.71 -9.79
CA SER A 451 4.73 16.56 -8.37
C SER A 451 4.18 15.28 -7.75
N HIS A 452 3.10 14.76 -8.33
CA HIS A 452 2.48 13.51 -7.86
C HIS A 452 3.00 12.29 -8.60
N CYS A 453 3.20 12.35 -9.93
CA CYS A 453 3.40 11.17 -10.78
C CYS A 453 4.78 11.02 -11.43
N CYS A 454 5.69 12.00 -11.26
CA CYS A 454 7.02 11.97 -11.87
C CYS A 454 8.16 11.59 -10.91
N SER A 455 7.85 10.88 -9.82
CA SER A 455 8.82 10.34 -8.86
C SER A 455 8.81 8.80 -8.79
N VAL A 456 9.87 8.20 -8.24
CA VAL A 456 10.01 6.73 -8.14
C VAL A 456 8.97 6.07 -7.23
N ASN A 457 8.42 6.80 -6.26
CA ASN A 457 7.45 6.31 -5.28
C ASN A 457 6.08 6.96 -5.44
N SER A 458 5.76 7.43 -6.66
CA SER A 458 4.47 8.04 -6.98
C SER A 458 3.32 7.08 -6.62
N PRO A 459 2.17 7.61 -6.16
CA PRO A 459 1.04 6.81 -5.70
C PRO A 459 0.35 6.09 -6.88
N PRO A 460 0.34 4.74 -6.90
CA PRO A 460 -0.11 3.98 -8.06
C PRO A 460 -1.58 4.16 -8.43
N LEU A 461 -2.52 4.22 -7.47
CA LEU A 461 -3.95 4.33 -7.80
C LEU A 461 -4.28 5.72 -8.34
N TYR A 462 -3.80 6.76 -7.67
CA TYR A 462 -3.95 8.14 -8.11
C TYR A 462 -3.35 8.34 -9.51
N CYS A 463 -2.08 7.95 -9.71
CA CYS A 463 -1.43 8.16 -10.99
C CYS A 463 -2.01 7.31 -12.12
N ASP A 464 -2.57 6.13 -11.84
CA ASP A 464 -3.27 5.34 -12.87
C ASP A 464 -4.51 6.05 -13.41
N SER A 465 -5.20 6.86 -12.59
CA SER A 465 -6.35 7.66 -13.02
C SER A 465 -5.97 8.96 -13.75
N GLU A 466 -4.76 9.47 -13.51
CA GLU A 466 -4.24 10.72 -14.11
C GLU A 466 -3.41 10.50 -15.39
N THR A 467 -2.98 9.27 -15.66
CA THR A 467 -2.16 8.86 -16.83
C THR A 467 -2.88 7.91 -17.75
#